data_AF-A0A4Q8R8V1-F1
#
_entry.id   AF-A0A4Q8R8V1-F1
#
_cell.length_a   1.000
_cell.length_b   1.000
_cell.length_c   1.000
_cell.angle_alpha   90.00
_cell.angle_beta   90.00
_cell.angle_gamma   90.00
#
_symmetry.space_group_name_H-M   'P 1'
#
loop_
_entity.id
_entity.type
_entity.pdbx_description
1 polymer ?
#
loop_
_entity_poly.entity_id
_entity_poly.type
_entity_poly.pdbx_seq_one_letter_code
_entity_poly.pdbx_strand_id
1 'polypeptide(L)'
;MRQVRRVPVDWQHPKNAAGRYIPLLESAPDAPAPDPDRYMPAWPEAERTHWQMYEVTTAGTPLSPPCASARELAKWLADHHVEAGPGFTGTERQWLAAIDRGGVIPPVMTVGKRQVSPLDFS
;
A
#
# COMPACT_ATOMS: atom_id res chain seq x y z
N MET A 1 -7.07 -2.49 -5.49
CA MET A 1 -6.96 -2.82 -4.04
C MET A 1 -5.72 -2.14 -3.54
N ARG A 2 -5.73 -1.67 -2.28
CA ARG A 2 -4.57 -1.02 -1.68
C ARG A 2 -4.15 -1.74 -0.41
N GLN A 3 -2.87 -1.73 -0.12
CA GLN A 3 -2.32 -2.46 1.02
C GLN A 3 -1.18 -1.67 1.65
N VAL A 4 -1.20 -1.57 2.97
CA VAL A 4 -0.04 -1.10 3.74
C VAL A 4 0.96 -2.24 3.86
N ARG A 5 2.21 -1.94 3.55
CA ARG A 5 3.34 -2.84 3.78
C ARG A 5 4.35 -2.18 4.70
N ARG A 6 5.10 -3.02 5.42
CA ARG A 6 6.23 -2.59 6.24
C ARG A 6 7.53 -2.82 5.48
N VAL A 7 8.34 -1.77 5.36
CA VAL A 7 9.57 -1.73 4.55
C VAL A 7 10.74 -1.14 5.35
N PRO A 8 12.00 -1.39 4.96
CA PRO A 8 13.16 -0.66 5.48
C PRO A 8 13.05 0.86 5.26
N VAL A 9 13.70 1.63 6.11
CA VAL A 9 13.70 3.11 6.06
C VAL A 9 14.25 3.65 4.75
N ASP A 10 15.26 2.98 4.22
CA ASP A 10 16.01 3.33 3.01
C ASP A 10 15.51 2.57 1.77
N TRP A 11 14.35 1.90 1.88
CA TRP A 11 13.77 1.17 0.77
C TRP A 11 13.44 2.08 -0.41
N GLN A 12 14.03 1.76 -1.56
CA GLN A 12 13.76 2.41 -2.84
C GLN A 12 13.14 1.40 -3.78
N HIS A 13 11.86 1.60 -4.08
CA HIS A 13 11.15 0.73 -5.02
C HIS A 13 11.79 0.81 -6.41
N PRO A 14 12.12 -0.33 -7.05
CA PRO A 14 12.86 -0.34 -8.30
C PRO A 14 12.10 0.37 -9.42
N LYS A 15 12.84 1.01 -10.32
CA LYS A 15 12.33 1.75 -11.48
C LYS A 15 13.00 1.25 -12.75
N ASN A 16 12.27 1.24 -13.86
CA ASN A 16 12.82 0.93 -15.17
C ASN A 16 13.65 2.12 -15.73
N ALA A 17 14.28 1.94 -16.89
CA ALA A 17 15.08 2.96 -17.55
C ALA A 17 14.31 4.28 -17.86
N ALA A 18 12.98 4.23 -17.91
CA ALA A 18 12.11 5.40 -18.10
C ALA A 18 11.67 6.05 -16.76
N GLY A 19 12.23 5.60 -15.62
CA GLY A 19 11.91 6.13 -14.29
C GLY A 19 10.54 5.70 -13.73
N ARG A 20 9.84 4.77 -14.39
CA ARG A 20 8.57 4.23 -13.90
C ARG A 20 8.83 3.08 -12.94
N TYR A 21 8.04 2.96 -11.88
CA TYR A 21 8.12 1.85 -10.94
C TYR A 21 7.95 0.51 -11.63
N ILE A 22 8.77 -0.46 -11.25
CA ILE A 22 8.65 -1.85 -11.67
C ILE A 22 7.64 -2.52 -10.73
N PRO A 23 6.54 -3.09 -11.25
CA PRO A 23 5.60 -3.84 -10.42
C PRO A 23 6.28 -5.05 -9.78
N LEU A 24 6.13 -5.23 -8.47
CA LEU A 24 6.70 -6.34 -7.71
C LEU A 24 5.60 -7.25 -7.18
N LEU A 25 5.75 -8.55 -7.42
CA LEU A 25 4.86 -9.60 -6.92
C LEU A 25 5.09 -9.84 -5.43
N GLU A 26 4.09 -10.40 -4.74
CA GLU A 26 4.32 -10.93 -3.39
C GLU A 26 5.17 -12.19 -3.47
N SER A 27 6.20 -12.28 -2.64
CA SER A 27 6.97 -13.51 -2.50
C SER A 27 6.11 -14.55 -1.77
N ALA A 28 5.88 -15.69 -2.41
CA ALA A 28 5.21 -16.85 -1.82
C ALA A 28 6.17 -18.06 -1.82
N PRO A 29 6.09 -18.99 -0.85
CA PRO A 29 6.98 -20.15 -0.78
C PRO A 29 7.05 -20.98 -2.06
N ASP A 30 5.93 -21.06 -2.79
CA ASP A 30 5.77 -21.85 -4.01
C ASP A 30 5.73 -21.00 -5.29
N ALA A 31 6.12 -19.72 -5.22
CA ALA A 31 6.06 -18.82 -6.37
C ALA A 31 6.97 -19.35 -7.52
N PRO A 32 6.44 -19.55 -8.73
CA PRO A 32 7.24 -20.07 -9.83
C PRO A 32 8.29 -19.04 -10.30
N ALA A 33 9.50 -19.56 -10.51
CA ALA A 33 10.53 -19.06 -11.44
C ALA A 33 11.44 -17.88 -10.98
N PRO A 34 12.65 -17.79 -11.57
CA PRO A 34 13.95 -17.67 -10.89
C PRO A 34 14.50 -16.24 -10.73
N ASP A 35 13.68 -15.21 -10.89
CA ASP A 35 14.12 -13.82 -10.87
C ASP A 35 13.70 -13.13 -9.56
N PRO A 36 14.57 -13.07 -8.54
CA PRO A 36 14.26 -12.45 -7.25
C PRO A 36 13.92 -10.96 -7.38
N ASP A 37 14.35 -10.29 -8.44
CA ASP A 37 14.11 -8.85 -8.66
C ASP A 37 12.66 -8.55 -9.07
N ARG A 38 11.84 -9.57 -9.30
CA ARG A 38 10.41 -9.47 -9.63
C ARG A 38 9.49 -9.56 -8.41
N TYR A 39 10.05 -9.79 -7.22
CA TYR A 39 9.31 -9.97 -5.98
C TYR A 39 9.63 -8.86 -4.98
N MET A 40 8.66 -8.56 -4.11
CA MET A 40 8.95 -7.79 -2.90
C MET A 40 9.95 -8.57 -2.06
N PRO A 41 11.07 -7.95 -1.63
CA PRO A 41 12.02 -8.63 -0.78
C PRO A 41 11.40 -9.06 0.54
N ALA A 42 11.76 -10.26 0.99
CA ALA A 42 11.38 -10.78 2.29
C ALA A 42 12.36 -10.31 3.37
N TRP A 43 12.23 -9.06 3.81
CA TRP A 43 13.07 -8.52 4.89
C TRP A 43 12.74 -9.16 6.25
N PRO A 44 13.74 -9.36 7.11
CA PRO A 44 13.52 -9.69 8.52
C PRO A 44 12.61 -8.67 9.19
N GLU A 45 11.81 -9.12 10.17
CA GLU A 45 10.85 -8.27 10.87
C GLU A 45 11.50 -7.00 11.46
N ALA A 46 12.71 -7.15 12.01
CA ALA A 46 13.48 -6.05 12.61
C ALA A 46 13.84 -4.93 11.62
N GLU A 47 13.94 -5.22 10.33
CA GLU A 47 14.29 -4.23 9.30
C GLU A 47 13.06 -3.45 8.80
N ARG A 48 11.86 -4.02 8.91
CA ARG A 48 10.61 -3.46 8.36
C ARG A 48 10.02 -2.35 9.23
N THR A 49 10.80 -1.29 9.44
CA THR A 49 10.49 -0.24 10.40
C THR A 49 9.50 0.80 9.89
N HIS A 50 9.34 0.99 8.57
CA HIS A 50 8.52 2.05 7.98
C HIS A 50 7.23 1.52 7.35
N TRP A 51 6.21 2.38 7.24
CA TRP A 51 4.90 2.08 6.66
C TRP A 51 4.80 2.71 5.28
N GLN A 52 4.34 1.94 4.30
CA GLN A 52 4.18 2.42 2.93
C GLN A 52 2.88 1.87 2.32
N MET A 53 2.13 2.73 1.63
CA MET A 53 0.92 2.34 0.92
C MET A 53 1.25 1.87 -0.48
N TYR A 54 0.64 0.76 -0.89
CA TYR A 54 0.80 0.15 -2.21
C TYR A 54 -0.54 0.01 -2.93
N GLU A 55 -0.51 0.15 -4.25
CA GLU A 55 -1.57 -0.28 -5.15
C GLU A 55 -1.25 -1.69 -5.65
N VAL A 56 -2.10 -2.66 -5.35
CA VAL A 56 -1.81 -4.09 -5.60
C VAL A 56 -2.59 -4.68 -6.78
N THR A 57 -3.58 -3.97 -7.37
CA THR A 57 -4.28 -4.46 -8.57
C THR A 57 -3.41 -4.34 -9.82
N THR A 58 -2.48 -3.39 -9.88
CA THR A 58 -1.49 -3.23 -10.96
C THR A 58 -0.09 -3.73 -10.56
N ALA A 59 -0.03 -4.64 -9.58
CA ALA A 59 1.16 -5.34 -9.10
C ALA A 59 2.15 -4.48 -8.28
N GLY A 60 1.69 -3.88 -7.18
CA GLY A 60 2.59 -3.49 -6.08
C GLY A 60 3.40 -2.22 -6.36
N THR A 61 2.79 -1.24 -7.01
CA THR A 61 3.40 0.10 -7.15
C THR A 61 3.18 0.90 -5.87
N PRO A 62 4.21 1.54 -5.29
CA PRO A 62 4.03 2.37 -4.10
C PRO A 62 3.23 3.63 -4.43
N LEU A 63 2.26 3.94 -3.59
CA LEU A 63 1.45 5.16 -3.64
C LEU A 63 2.00 6.27 -2.75
N SER A 64 2.82 5.92 -1.75
CA SER A 64 3.42 6.84 -0.79
C SER A 64 4.93 6.60 -0.67
N PRO A 65 5.71 7.54 -0.12
CA PRO A 65 7.03 7.24 0.43
C PRO A 65 6.92 6.28 1.65
N PRO A 66 8.04 5.70 2.12
CA PRO A 66 8.11 5.09 3.44
C PRO A 66 7.92 6.17 4.52
N CYS A 67 7.02 5.93 5.46
CA CYS A 67 6.73 6.83 6.59
C CYS A 67 7.13 6.16 7.91
N ALA A 68 7.61 6.94 8.88
CA ALA A 68 8.14 6.38 10.14
C ALA A 68 7.05 5.90 11.10
N SER A 69 5.77 6.19 10.81
CA SER A 69 4.64 5.69 11.57
C SER A 69 3.37 5.54 10.72
N ALA A 70 2.41 4.76 11.23
CA ALA A 70 1.07 4.65 10.66
C ALA A 70 0.37 6.02 10.54
N ARG A 71 0.52 6.89 11.55
CA ARG A 71 -0.06 8.24 11.55
C ARG A 71 0.56 9.13 10.48
N GLU A 72 1.88 9.11 10.34
CA GLU A 72 2.54 9.86 9.26
C GLU A 72 2.06 9.40 7.89
N LEU A 73 1.93 8.09 7.68
CA LEU A 73 1.36 7.56 6.44
C LEU A 73 -0.07 8.05 6.24
N ALA A 74 -0.92 7.95 7.26
CA ALA A 74 -2.32 8.39 7.20
C ALA A 74 -2.44 9.87 6.84
N LYS A 75 -1.60 10.72 7.46
CA LYS A 75 -1.54 12.15 7.19
C LYS A 75 -1.12 12.40 5.74
N TRP A 76 -0.06 11.75 5.28
CA TRP A 76 0.43 11.90 3.92
C TRP A 76 -0.64 11.52 2.88
N LEU A 77 -1.35 10.40 3.08
CA LEU A 77 -2.41 9.94 2.19
C LEU A 77 -3.58 10.94 2.12
N ALA A 78 -3.94 11.54 3.25
CA ALA A 78 -4.99 12.56 3.31
C ALA A 78 -4.56 13.86 2.61
N ASP A 79 -3.35 14.36 2.92
CA ASP A 79 -2.82 15.60 2.36
C ASP A 79 -2.63 15.54 0.83
N HIS A 80 -2.33 14.36 0.29
CA HIS A 80 -2.15 14.13 -1.14
C HIS A 80 -3.43 13.67 -1.86
N HIS A 81 -4.57 13.66 -1.15
CA HIS A 81 -5.86 13.22 -1.68
C HIS A 81 -5.79 11.86 -2.36
N VAL A 82 -5.03 10.93 -1.79
CA VAL A 82 -4.96 9.57 -2.31
C VAL A 82 -6.36 8.96 -2.23
N GLU A 83 -6.84 8.47 -3.36
CA GLU A 83 -8.10 7.76 -3.40
C GLU A 83 -7.95 6.41 -2.68
N ALA A 84 -8.93 6.01 -1.89
CA ALA A 84 -9.05 4.68 -1.31
C ALA A 84 -9.79 3.71 -2.24
N GLY A 85 -10.69 4.26 -3.07
CA GLY A 85 -11.43 3.62 -4.16
C GLY A 85 -11.94 4.70 -5.13
N PRO A 86 -12.53 4.34 -6.27
CA PRO A 86 -12.94 5.31 -7.30
C PRO A 86 -13.81 6.42 -6.71
N GLY A 87 -13.30 7.67 -6.73
CA GLY A 87 -14.01 8.85 -6.22
C GLY A 87 -14.08 8.99 -4.69
N PHE A 88 -13.36 8.16 -3.92
CA PHE A 88 -13.33 8.24 -2.46
C PHE A 88 -11.92 8.56 -1.97
N THR A 89 -11.70 9.77 -1.50
CA THR A 89 -10.54 10.14 -0.66
C THR A 89 -10.89 10.01 0.82
N GLY A 90 -9.94 10.32 1.71
CA GLY A 90 -10.15 10.16 3.15
C GLY A 90 -9.41 11.19 3.99
N THR A 91 -9.94 11.44 5.19
CA THR A 91 -9.25 12.20 6.24
C THR A 91 -8.12 11.38 6.86
N GLU A 92 -7.16 12.05 7.51
CA GLU A 92 -6.09 11.37 8.28
C GLU A 92 -6.68 10.36 9.26
N ARG A 93 -7.78 10.71 9.95
CA ARG A 93 -8.43 9.82 10.92
C ARG A 93 -8.98 8.55 10.28
N GLN A 94 -9.61 8.66 9.11
CA GLN A 94 -10.15 7.51 8.38
C GLN A 94 -9.02 6.60 7.89
N TRP A 95 -7.95 7.19 7.34
CA TRP A 95 -6.78 6.43 6.93
C TRP A 95 -6.10 5.74 8.10
N LEU A 96 -5.89 6.42 9.21
CA LEU A 96 -5.27 5.85 10.41
C LEU A 96 -6.09 4.66 10.94
N ALA A 97 -7.41 4.83 11.05
CA ALA A 97 -8.29 3.75 11.49
C ALA A 97 -8.17 2.52 10.58
N ALA A 98 -8.13 2.70 9.27
CA ALA A 98 -7.98 1.62 8.32
C ALA A 98 -6.58 0.96 8.36
N ILE A 99 -5.53 1.75 8.58
CA ILE A 99 -4.16 1.23 8.75
C ILE A 99 -4.07 0.39 10.03
N ASP A 100 -4.64 0.86 11.14
CA ASP A 100 -4.63 0.17 12.44
C ASP A 100 -5.42 -1.16 12.42
N ARG A 101 -6.41 -1.29 11.52
CA ARG A 101 -7.18 -2.53 11.30
C ARG A 101 -6.53 -3.52 10.32
N GLY A 102 -5.31 -3.23 9.87
CA GLY A 102 -4.51 -4.12 9.03
C GLY A 102 -4.14 -3.54 7.67
N GLY A 103 -4.68 -2.37 7.31
CA GLY A 103 -4.23 -1.60 6.17
C GLY A 103 -4.54 -2.23 4.81
N VAL A 104 -5.54 -3.11 4.73
CA VAL A 104 -6.02 -3.68 3.47
C VAL A 104 -7.29 -2.93 3.06
N ILE A 105 -7.20 -2.17 1.98
CA ILE A 105 -8.30 -1.32 1.51
C ILE A 105 -8.88 -1.91 0.22
N PRO A 106 -10.11 -2.45 0.27
CA PRO A 106 -10.78 -2.97 -0.91
C PRO A 106 -11.04 -1.85 -1.93
N PRO A 107 -10.96 -2.15 -3.25
CA PRO A 107 -11.13 -1.13 -4.28
C PRO A 107 -12.55 -0.57 -4.34
N VAL A 108 -13.54 -1.37 -3.93
CA VAL A 108 -14.96 -1.04 -3.95
C VAL A 108 -15.58 -1.62 -2.68
N MET A 109 -16.42 -0.83 -2.01
CA MET A 109 -17.28 -1.28 -0.93
C MET A 109 -18.71 -0.87 -1.22
N THR A 110 -19.66 -1.74 -0.89
CA THR A 110 -21.09 -1.49 -1.09
C THR A 110 -21.89 -1.82 0.16
N VAL A 111 -22.93 -1.02 0.40
CA VAL A 111 -24.00 -1.33 1.37
C VAL A 111 -25.30 -1.37 0.59
N GLY A 112 -25.86 -2.57 0.43
CA GLY A 112 -26.94 -2.80 -0.52
C GLY A 112 -26.50 -2.46 -1.95
N LYS A 113 -27.23 -1.55 -2.61
CA LYS A 113 -26.93 -1.08 -3.99
C LYS A 113 -26.05 0.18 -4.05
N ARG A 114 -25.63 0.74 -2.90
CA ARG A 114 -24.90 2.00 -2.83
C ARG A 114 -23.42 1.74 -2.61
N GLN A 115 -22.57 2.38 -3.40
CA GLN A 115 -21.13 2.43 -3.15
C GLN A 115 -20.83 3.35 -1.97
N VAL A 116 -19.96 2.90 -1.08
CA VAL A 116 -19.52 3.62 0.12
C VAL A 116 -18.01 3.69 0.15
N SER A 117 -17.46 4.60 0.95
CA SER A 117 -16.02 4.71 1.12
C SER A 117 -15.49 3.41 1.74
N PRO A 118 -14.44 2.80 1.17
CA PRO A 118 -13.84 1.63 1.78
C PRO A 118 -13.19 1.94 3.14
N LEU A 119 -12.78 3.20 3.37
CA LEU A 119 -12.14 3.61 4.63
C LEU A 119 -13.07 3.61 5.84
N ASP A 120 -14.39 3.65 5.64
CA ASP A 120 -15.34 3.63 6.76
C ASP A 120 -15.48 2.22 7.38
N PHE A 121 -15.04 1.20 6.64
CA PHE A 121 -15.20 -0.22 7.00
C PHE A 121 -13.88 -1.00 7.05
N SER A 122 -12.79 -0.41 6.53
CA SER A 122 -11.45 -0.99 6.61
C SER A 122 -10.84 -0.78 7.96
#